data_AF-A0A949XX70-F1
#
_entry.id   AF-A0A949XX70-F1
#
_cell.length_a   1.000
_cell.length_b   1.000
_cell.length_c   1.000
_cell.angle_alpha   90.00
_cell.angle_beta   90.00
_cell.angle_gamma   90.00
#
_symmetry.space_group_name_H-M   'P 1'
#
loop_
_entity.id
_entity.type
_entity.pdbx_description
1 polymer ?
#
loop_
_entity_poly.entity_id
_entity_poly.type
_entity_poly.pdbx_seq_one_letter_code
_entity_poly.pdbx_strand_id
1 'polypeptide(L)'
;MTYTREVICEVPECESLATHKVASTWSYGGFSELKCYGLACDAHAGAIFRDAKERIKNYPHCCEEREGEIGIYGYEPGKGDKRLERLDILEILYS
;
A
#
# COMPACT_ATOMS: atom_id res chain seq x y z
N MET A 1 -22.56 0.29 12.11
CA MET A 1 -21.88 -1.02 12.10
C MET A 1 -20.68 -0.88 11.19
N THR A 2 -19.55 -0.43 11.73
CA THR A 2 -18.31 -0.25 10.98
C THR A 2 -17.65 -1.62 10.91
N TYR A 3 -17.51 -2.19 9.72
CA TYR A 3 -16.85 -3.49 9.54
C TYR A 3 -15.34 -3.29 9.74
N THR A 4 -14.86 -3.50 10.97
CA THR A 4 -13.43 -3.50 11.32
C THR A 4 -12.89 -4.91 11.15
N ARG A 5 -12.67 -5.34 9.91
CA ARG A 5 -11.98 -6.62 9.67
C ARG A 5 -10.49 -6.37 9.84
N GLU A 6 -9.93 -6.92 10.91
CA GLU A 6 -8.49 -6.99 11.09
C GLU A 6 -7.90 -7.83 9.94
N VAL A 7 -6.86 -7.31 9.30
CA VAL A 7 -6.18 -8.00 8.19
C VAL A 7 -4.79 -8.39 8.67
N ILE A 8 -4.41 -9.64 8.43
CA ILE A 8 -3.06 -10.13 8.72
C ILE A 8 -2.07 -9.66 7.64
N CYS A 9 -0.80 -9.68 7.98
CA CYS A 9 0.28 -9.44 7.02
C CYS A 9 0.17 -10.41 5.83
N GLU A 10 0.41 -9.89 4.62
CA GLU A 10 0.37 -10.69 3.38
C GLU A 10 1.55 -11.67 3.26
N VAL A 11 2.63 -11.44 4.01
CA VAL A 11 3.81 -12.32 3.98
C VAL A 11 3.41 -13.72 4.45
N PRO A 12 3.71 -14.79 3.68
CA PRO A 12 3.43 -16.16 4.07
C PRO A 12 3.98 -16.45 5.46
N GLU A 13 3.22 -17.20 6.26
CA GLU A 13 3.61 -17.61 7.63
C GLU A 13 3.67 -16.44 8.64
N CYS A 14 3.33 -15.21 8.25
CA CYS A 14 3.21 -14.09 9.18
C CYS A 14 1.78 -13.96 9.70
N GLU A 15 1.59 -14.23 10.99
CA GLU A 15 0.29 -14.09 11.67
C GLU A 15 0.09 -12.70 12.32
N SER A 16 1.05 -11.78 12.13
CA SER A 16 0.96 -10.43 12.68
C SER A 16 -0.11 -9.62 11.98
N LEU A 17 -0.78 -8.74 12.73
CA LEU A 17 -1.73 -7.79 12.16
C LEU A 17 -1.01 -6.81 11.22
N ALA A 18 -1.64 -6.51 10.10
CA ALA A 18 -1.20 -5.46 9.21
C ALA A 18 -1.40 -4.11 9.91
N THR A 19 -0.33 -3.33 9.95
CA THR A 19 -0.31 -1.95 10.45
C THR A 19 0.07 -0.96 9.36
N HIS A 20 0.45 -1.47 8.19
CA HIS A 20 0.87 -0.70 7.04
C HIS A 20 0.17 -1.20 5.78
N LYS A 21 -0.21 -0.26 4.92
CA LYS A 21 -0.70 -0.51 3.56
C LYS A 21 0.31 0.05 2.59
N VAL A 22 0.83 -0.80 1.72
CA VAL A 22 1.67 -0.38 0.60
C VAL A 22 0.74 -0.12 -0.58
N ALA A 23 0.71 1.11 -1.07
CA ALA A 23 -0.18 1.52 -2.15
C ALA A 23 0.48 2.59 -3.02
N SER A 24 -0.04 2.80 -4.23
CA SER A 24 0.24 3.99 -5.02
C SER A 24 -1.06 4.71 -5.37
N THR A 25 -0.96 5.99 -5.67
CA THR A 25 -2.08 6.70 -6.29
C THR A 25 -2.23 6.19 -7.73
N TRP A 26 -3.45 5.84 -8.12
CA TRP A 26 -3.78 5.46 -9.49
C TRP A 26 -4.93 6.32 -9.97
N SER A 27 -4.84 6.79 -11.21
CA SER A 27 -5.90 7.58 -11.82
C SER A 27 -6.10 7.21 -13.28
N TYR A 28 -7.34 7.26 -13.71
CA TYR A 28 -7.76 7.01 -15.09
C TYR A 28 -8.91 7.96 -15.44
N GLY A 29 -8.68 8.86 -16.40
CA GLY A 29 -9.63 9.91 -16.72
C GLY A 29 -9.99 10.76 -15.49
N GLY A 30 -11.27 10.73 -15.09
CA GLY A 30 -11.79 11.44 -13.91
C GLY A 30 -11.77 10.66 -12.59
N PHE A 31 -11.26 9.42 -12.58
CA PHE A 31 -11.20 8.56 -11.40
C PHE A 31 -9.82 8.62 -10.76
N SER A 32 -9.78 8.65 -9.43
CA SER A 32 -8.55 8.59 -8.63
C SER A 32 -8.76 7.68 -7.42
N GLU A 33 -7.92 6.66 -7.29
CA GLU A 33 -8.00 5.65 -6.23
C GLU A 33 -6.60 5.31 -5.70
N LEU A 34 -6.53 4.65 -4.54
CA LEU A 34 -5.30 4.06 -4.03
C LEU A 34 -5.24 2.60 -4.47
N LYS A 35 -4.32 2.31 -5.39
CA LYS A 35 -4.05 0.95 -5.83
C LYS A 35 -3.21 0.26 -4.75
N CYS A 36 -3.79 -0.77 -4.13
CA CYS A 36 -3.14 -1.52 -3.06
C CYS A 36 -2.18 -2.55 -3.66
N TYR A 37 -0.94 -2.54 -3.19
CA TYR A 37 0.09 -3.51 -3.56
C TYR A 37 0.35 -4.58 -2.49
N GLY A 38 0.00 -4.29 -1.24
CA GLY A 38 0.06 -5.27 -0.16
C GLY A 38 -0.24 -4.66 1.21
N LEU A 39 -0.56 -5.52 2.17
CA LEU A 39 -0.78 -5.17 3.58
C LEU A 39 0.29 -5.84 4.44
N ALA A 40 0.95 -5.07 5.30
CA ALA A 40 2.14 -5.52 6.02
C ALA A 40 2.07 -5.16 7.51
N CYS A 41 2.67 -5.99 8.35
CA CYS A 41 3.10 -5.55 9.67
C CYS A 41 4.35 -4.67 9.56
N ASP A 42 4.75 -4.03 10.66
CA ASP A 42 5.93 -3.14 10.73
C ASP A 42 7.22 -3.80 10.21
N ALA A 43 7.45 -5.06 10.58
CA ALA A 43 8.64 -5.82 10.20
C ALA A 43 8.71 -6.13 8.69
N HIS A 44 7.57 -6.22 8.01
CA HIS A 44 7.48 -6.65 6.61
C HIS A 44 7.12 -5.51 5.65
N ALA A 45 6.76 -4.33 6.15
CA ALA A 45 6.39 -3.18 5.33
C ALA A 45 7.46 -2.84 4.29
N GLY A 46 8.74 -2.82 4.69
CA GLY A 46 9.86 -2.56 3.77
C GLY A 46 10.08 -3.67 2.73
N ALA A 47 9.79 -4.94 3.07
CA ALA A 47 9.89 -6.04 2.11
C ALA A 47 8.82 -5.94 1.03
N ILE A 48 7.55 -5.75 1.43
CA ILE A 48 6.42 -5.56 0.50
C ILE A 48 6.61 -4.28 -0.34
N PHE A 49 7.10 -3.20 0.26
CA PHE A 49 7.37 -1.96 -0.47
C PHE A 49 8.39 -2.14 -1.59
N ARG A 50 9.49 -2.85 -1.33
CA ARG A 50 10.52 -3.14 -2.34
C ARG A 50 10.01 -4.04 -3.44
N ASP A 51 9.36 -5.15 -3.09
CA ASP A 51 8.75 -6.05 -4.07
C ASP A 51 7.73 -5.30 -4.95
N ALA A 52 6.90 -4.45 -4.36
CA ALA A 52 5.93 -3.66 -5.10
C ALA A 52 6.61 -2.62 -6.02
N LYS A 53 7.70 -1.96 -5.58
CA LYS A 53 8.52 -1.10 -6.47
C LYS A 53 9.07 -1.89 -7.67
N GLU A 54 9.45 -3.14 -7.49
CA GLU A 54 9.92 -4.00 -8.59
C GLU A 54 8.78 -4.44 -9.51
N ARG A 55 7.61 -4.76 -8.97
CA ARG A 55 6.42 -5.12 -9.75
C ARG A 55 5.94 -3.98 -10.63
N ILE A 56 5.89 -2.75 -10.12
CA ILE A 56 5.48 -1.56 -10.89
C ILE A 56 6.36 -1.37 -12.13
N LYS A 57 7.69 -1.56 -12.02
CA LYS A 57 8.61 -1.46 -13.16
C LYS A 57 8.28 -2.45 -14.30
N ASN A 58 7.64 -3.57 -13.97
CA ASN A 58 7.32 -4.63 -14.92
C ASN A 58 5.89 -4.53 -15.48
N TYR A 59 5.05 -3.63 -14.95
CA TYR A 59 3.68 -3.43 -15.43
C TYR A 59 3.60 -2.17 -16.30
N PRO A 60 3.59 -2.29 -17.63
CA PRO A 60 3.38 -1.13 -18.49
C PRO A 60 1.96 -0.58 -18.29
N HIS A 61 1.87 0.70 -17.91
CA HIS A 61 0.60 1.40 -17.80
C HIS A 61 -0.08 1.53 -19.17
N CYS A 62 -1.39 1.42 -19.20
CA CYS A 62 -2.15 1.86 -20.38
C CYS A 62 -1.97 3.37 -20.57
N CYS A 63 -1.99 3.85 -21.80
CA CYS A 63 -1.65 5.24 -22.17
C CYS A 63 -2.50 6.32 -21.49
N GLU A 64 -3.65 5.96 -20.92
CA GLU A 64 -4.57 6.87 -20.22
C GLU A 64 -4.54 6.72 -18.69
N GLU A 65 -3.77 5.75 -18.17
CA GLU A 65 -3.57 5.52 -16.75
C GLU A 65 -2.37 6.33 -16.24
N ARG A 66 -2.52 7.00 -15.10
CA ARG A 66 -1.41 7.58 -14.35
C ARG A 66 -1.29 6.88 -13.02
N GLU A 67 -0.17 6.22 -12.84
CA GLU A 67 0.24 5.70 -11.55
C GLU A 67 1.25 6.66 -10.92
N GLY A 68 0.96 7.12 -9.70
CA GLY A 68 1.85 7.94 -8.92
C GLY A 68 2.86 7.10 -8.14
N GLU A 69 3.59 7.78 -7.27
CA GLU A 69 4.61 7.13 -6.46
C GLU A 69 3.99 6.12 -5.51
N ILE A 70 4.61 4.95 -5.44
CA ILE A 70 4.30 3.97 -4.40
C ILE A 70 4.80 4.51 -3.06
N GLY A 71 3.99 4.32 -2.03
CA GLY A 71 4.31 4.72 -0.67
C GLY A 71 3.78 3.75 0.37
N ILE A 72 4.23 3.95 1.61
CA ILE A 72 3.78 3.22 2.78
C ILE A 72 2.79 4.10 3.53
N TYR A 73 1.60 3.59 3.76
CA TYR A 73 0.52 4.28 4.45
C TYR A 73 0.25 3.59 5.78
N GLY A 74 0.00 4.35 6.84
CA GLY A 74 -0.44 3.79 8.12
C GLY A 74 -1.81 3.14 7.95
N TYR A 75 -1.92 1.83 8.18
CA TYR A 75 -3.17 1.09 8.08
C TYR A 75 -3.76 0.84 9.47
N GLU A 76 -5.00 1.31 9.66
CA GLU A 76 -5.75 1.07 10.88
C GLU A 76 -7.09 0.39 10.54
N PRO A 77 -7.39 -0.78 11.12
CA PRO A 77 -8.63 -1.48 10.85
C PRO A 77 -9.84 -0.60 11.21
N GLY A 78 -10.73 -0.38 10.23
CA GLY A 78 -11.92 0.46 10.38
C GLY A 78 -11.74 1.94 10.05
N LYS A 79 -10.53 2.43 9.78
CA LYS A 79 -10.33 3.72 9.12
C LYS A 79 -10.41 3.53 7.60
N GLY A 80 -11.20 4.39 6.96
CA GLY A 80 -11.33 4.39 5.50
C GLY A 80 -10.08 4.95 4.83
N ASP A 81 -9.74 4.40 3.65
CA ASP A 81 -8.54 4.72 2.86
C ASP A 81 -8.29 6.23 2.64
N LYS A 82 -9.35 7.04 2.60
CA LYS A 82 -9.29 8.51 2.42
C LYS A 82 -8.61 9.26 3.57
N ARG A 83 -8.28 8.60 4.69
CA ARG A 83 -7.61 9.21 5.85
C ARG A 83 -6.26 8.58 6.17
N LEU A 84 -5.73 7.70 5.31
CA LEU A 84 -4.44 7.08 5.58
C LEU A 84 -3.33 8.10 5.31
N GLU A 85 -2.56 8.40 6.34
CA GLU A 85 -1.39 9.27 6.22
C GLU A 85 -0.26 8.51 5.55
N ARG A 86 0.34 9.15 4.54
CA ARG A 86 1.57 8.66 3.91
C ARG A 86 2.71 8.81 4.91
N LEU A 87 3.50 7.77 5.08
CA LEU A 87 4.61 7.71 6.04
C LEU A 87 5.93 7.85 5.28
N ASP A 88 6.23 9.07 4.81
CA ASP A 88 7.44 9.39 4.03
C ASP A 88 8.74 8.95 4.73
N ILE A 89 8.76 8.93 6.07
CA ILE A 89 9.92 8.48 6.86
C ILE A 89 10.22 6.99 6.61
N LEU A 90 9.19 6.14 6.54
CA LEU A 90 9.39 4.71 6.26
C LEU A 90 9.82 4.48 4.81
N GLU A 91 9.34 5.31 3.89
CA GLU A 91 9.78 5.26 2.49
C GLU A 91 11.27 5.60 2.37
N ILE A 92 11.76 6.61 3.09
CA ILE A 92 13.19 6.96 3.12
C ILE A 92 14.03 5.84 3.75
N LEU A 93 13.53 5.21 4.83
CA LEU A 93 14.25 4.13 5.52
C LEU A 93 14.34 2.84 4.70
N TYR A 94 13.38 2.59 3.81
CA TYR A 94 13.30 1.35 3.03
C TYR A 94 13.53 1.54 1.51
N SER A 95 13.89 2.74 1.06
CA SER A 95 14.17 3.03 -0.35
C SER A 95 15.47 2.46 -0.88
#